data_AF-A0A8J8KIX4-F1
#
_entry.id   AF-A0A8J8KIX4-F1
#
_cell.length_a   1.000
_cell.length_b   1.000
_cell.length_c   1.000
_cell.angle_alpha   90.00
_cell.angle_beta   90.00
_cell.angle_gamma   90.00
#
_symmetry.space_group_name_H-M   'P 1'
#
loop_
_entity.id
_entity.type
_entity.pdbx_description
1 polymer ?
#
loop_
_entity_poly.entity_id
_entity_poly.type
_entity_poly.pdbx_seq_one_letter_code
_entity_poly.pdbx_strand_id
1 'polypeptide(L)'
;MDNVRAEGLEQRTTLREMITALGGHLVDVVIAPKGLAVGVRDVVVADPYDDPALRPGDVVLVVGARGADARPLVAQAGSRGAAAVVVKSGVILKEAARDAGVALLTVDADARWDQVQTLLRAGLATAEPVALPNETGDLFALAQTIATLTGGSVSIEDVGSRVLAYSAVAGEVDDLRLRSILGRRGPESYLALLREWGVYDELRQPDHVVTVPDHPELGIRRRLAIGLHAGGRQLGSLWVQEGGRTLAEGSAEVLVGAARLAAQDVVAQAHGATSRGS
;
A
#
# COMPACT_ATOMS: atom_id res chain seq x y z
N MET A 1 3.65 17.22 -49.65
CA MET A 1 3.55 18.50 -48.92
C MET A 1 2.22 18.51 -48.18
N ASP A 2 2.09 18.36 -46.88
CA ASP A 2 2.93 17.90 -45.77
C ASP A 2 1.89 17.66 -44.68
N ASN A 3 1.91 16.49 -44.04
CA ASN A 3 1.31 16.40 -42.71
C ASN A 3 1.99 15.28 -41.93
N VAL A 4 3.18 15.60 -41.43
CA VAL A 4 3.78 14.93 -40.29
C VAL A 4 2.87 15.24 -39.09
N ARG A 5 1.86 14.39 -38.87
CA ARG A 5 1.22 14.28 -37.57
C ARG A 5 2.16 13.46 -36.70
N ALA A 6 2.81 14.17 -35.78
CA ALA A 6 3.59 13.61 -34.69
C ALA A 6 2.85 12.42 -34.07
N GLU A 7 3.49 11.26 -34.16
CA GLU A 7 3.14 10.05 -33.42
C GLU A 7 3.01 10.43 -31.94
N GLY A 8 1.87 10.11 -31.34
CA GLY A 8 1.63 10.36 -29.93
C GLY A 8 2.70 9.67 -29.10
N LEU A 9 3.42 10.44 -28.27
CA LEU A 9 4.21 9.88 -27.20
C LEU A 9 3.25 9.06 -26.31
N GLU A 10 3.31 7.74 -26.41
CA GLU A 10 2.76 6.84 -25.39
C GLU A 10 3.31 7.33 -24.03
N GLN A 11 2.45 7.90 -23.18
CA GLN A 11 2.83 8.25 -21.82
C GLN A 11 3.12 6.94 -21.08
N ARG A 12 4.39 6.52 -21.08
CA ARG A 12 4.84 5.33 -20.36
C ARG A 12 5.18 5.72 -18.93
N THR A 13 4.49 5.10 -17.97
CA THR A 13 4.79 5.21 -16.54
C THR A 13 6.27 4.92 -16.31
N THR A 14 6.99 5.88 -15.76
CA THR A 14 8.42 5.75 -15.43
C THR A 14 8.60 4.97 -14.14
N LEU A 15 9.81 4.44 -13.91
CA LEU A 15 10.14 3.76 -12.66
C LEU A 15 10.00 4.69 -11.45
N ARG A 16 10.31 5.98 -11.64
CA ARG A 16 10.04 7.04 -10.65
C ARG A 16 8.55 7.14 -10.34
N GLU A 17 7.70 7.30 -11.34
CA GLU A 17 6.26 7.45 -11.14
C GLU A 17 5.65 6.20 -10.50
N MET A 18 6.10 5.01 -10.91
CA MET A 18 5.71 3.76 -10.26
C MET A 18 6.11 3.76 -8.78
N ILE A 19 7.37 4.03 -8.45
CA ILE A 19 7.85 4.04 -7.06
C ILE A 19 7.13 5.13 -6.25
N THR A 20 6.90 6.31 -6.83
CA THR A 20 6.18 7.41 -6.19
C THR A 20 4.71 7.06 -5.96
N ALA A 21 4.04 6.43 -6.92
CA ALA A 21 2.67 5.91 -6.76
C ALA A 21 2.58 4.83 -5.67
N LEU A 22 3.69 4.12 -5.46
CA LEU A 22 3.86 3.09 -4.44
C LEU A 22 4.43 3.62 -3.12
N GLY A 23 4.59 4.93 -2.92
CA GLY A 23 5.24 5.49 -1.72
C GLY A 23 6.72 5.07 -1.57
N GLY A 24 7.54 5.89 -0.93
CA GLY A 24 9.01 5.72 -0.92
C GLY A 24 9.54 4.52 -0.13
N HIS A 25 8.67 3.62 0.35
CA HIS A 25 8.99 2.58 1.33
C HIS A 25 8.44 1.17 1.04
N LEU A 26 7.70 0.95 -0.05
CA LEU A 26 7.44 -0.42 -0.52
C LEU A 26 8.73 -1.03 -1.09
N VAL A 27 9.51 -0.17 -1.74
CA VAL A 27 10.66 -0.55 -2.53
C VAL A 27 11.81 0.41 -2.26
N ASP A 28 12.89 -0.08 -1.66
CA ASP A 28 14.12 0.69 -1.50
C ASP A 28 14.95 0.59 -2.79
N VAL A 29 15.36 1.75 -3.29
CA VAL A 29 16.28 1.82 -4.44
C VAL A 29 17.71 1.59 -3.93
N VAL A 30 18.25 0.40 -4.19
CA VAL A 30 19.64 0.06 -3.84
C VAL A 30 20.62 0.70 -4.82
N ILE A 31 20.29 0.65 -6.11
CA ILE A 31 21.02 1.32 -7.18
C ILE A 31 20.11 1.48 -8.41
N ALA A 32 20.26 2.58 -9.15
CA ALA A 32 19.61 2.81 -10.43
C ALA A 32 20.65 3.30 -11.45
N PRO A 33 21.40 2.40 -12.12
CA PRO A 33 22.52 2.78 -12.99
C PRO A 33 22.13 3.71 -14.15
N LYS A 34 20.90 3.59 -14.64
CA LYS A 34 20.32 4.43 -15.71
C LYS A 34 19.40 5.55 -15.18
N GLY A 35 19.36 5.75 -13.86
CA GLY A 35 18.40 6.61 -13.19
C GLY A 35 16.98 6.02 -13.15
N LEU A 36 16.04 6.78 -12.55
CA LEU A 36 14.64 6.35 -12.35
C LEU A 36 13.68 6.83 -13.44
N ALA A 37 14.17 7.58 -14.44
CA ALA A 37 13.35 8.07 -15.56
C ALA A 37 13.14 7.01 -16.65
N VAL A 38 13.56 5.76 -16.43
CA VAL A 38 13.36 4.65 -17.36
C VAL A 38 11.87 4.29 -17.42
N GLY A 39 11.34 4.08 -18.63
CA GLY A 39 9.96 3.68 -18.83
C GLY A 39 9.73 2.24 -18.37
N VAL A 40 8.63 2.00 -17.66
CA VAL A 40 8.19 0.67 -17.24
C VAL A 40 7.10 0.16 -18.17
N ARG A 41 7.23 -1.11 -18.54
CA ARG A 41 6.32 -1.81 -19.45
C ARG A 41 5.32 -2.69 -18.69
N ASP A 42 5.84 -3.59 -17.86
CA ASP A 42 5.06 -4.60 -17.16
C ASP A 42 5.81 -5.07 -15.90
N VAL A 43 5.15 -5.85 -15.07
CA VAL A 43 5.68 -6.50 -13.87
C VAL A 43 5.67 -8.01 -14.09
N VAL A 44 6.84 -8.65 -14.07
CA VAL A 44 7.02 -10.08 -14.37
C VAL A 44 7.57 -10.79 -13.14
N VAL A 45 7.03 -11.97 -12.83
CA VAL A 45 7.57 -12.86 -11.78
C VAL A 45 8.56 -13.82 -12.42
N ALA A 46 9.76 -13.92 -11.84
CA ALA A 46 10.83 -14.78 -12.28
C ALA A 46 11.30 -15.67 -11.13
N ASP A 47 11.38 -16.97 -11.40
CA ASP A 47 12.03 -17.96 -10.52
C ASP A 47 13.45 -18.23 -11.07
N PRO A 48 14.51 -18.29 -10.24
CA PRO A 48 15.88 -18.64 -10.65
C PRO A 48 16.01 -19.93 -11.45
N TYR A 49 15.05 -20.84 -11.30
CA TYR A 49 15.04 -22.14 -11.95
C TYR A 49 14.20 -22.17 -13.25
N ASP A 50 13.61 -21.04 -13.65
CA ASP A 50 12.83 -20.88 -14.89
C ASP A 50 13.50 -19.88 -15.86
N ASP A 51 13.12 -19.92 -17.16
CA ASP A 51 13.54 -18.91 -18.15
C ASP A 51 12.37 -17.96 -18.48
N PRO A 52 12.22 -16.87 -17.70
CA PRO A 52 11.13 -15.93 -17.92
C PRO A 52 11.29 -15.20 -19.26
N ALA A 53 10.17 -15.01 -19.97
CA ALA A 53 10.12 -14.26 -21.24
C ALA A 53 10.23 -12.74 -21.02
N LEU A 54 11.35 -12.27 -20.47
CA LEU A 54 11.59 -10.86 -20.14
C LEU A 54 11.73 -9.99 -21.39
N ARG A 55 11.19 -8.78 -21.31
CA ARG A 55 11.20 -7.76 -22.35
C ARG A 55 11.81 -6.45 -21.83
N PRO A 56 12.28 -5.58 -22.75
CA PRO A 56 12.75 -4.26 -22.38
C PRO A 56 11.67 -3.46 -21.64
N GLY A 57 12.06 -2.86 -20.51
CA GLY A 57 11.16 -2.09 -19.66
C GLY A 57 10.42 -2.89 -18.59
N ASP A 58 10.60 -4.21 -18.49
CA ASP A 58 9.93 -5.01 -17.45
C ASP A 58 10.55 -4.73 -16.06
N VAL A 59 9.71 -4.78 -15.02
CA VAL A 59 10.12 -4.88 -13.62
C VAL A 59 10.03 -6.33 -13.19
N VAL A 60 11.15 -6.93 -12.79
CA VAL A 60 11.25 -8.37 -12.53
C VAL A 60 11.24 -8.65 -11.04
N LEU A 61 10.21 -9.34 -10.55
CA LEU A 61 10.12 -9.87 -9.19
C LEU A 61 10.82 -11.21 -9.11
N VAL A 62 11.93 -11.28 -8.38
CA VAL A 62 12.68 -12.52 -8.23
C VAL A 62 12.15 -13.30 -7.03
N VAL A 63 11.35 -14.33 -7.30
CA VAL A 63 10.72 -15.19 -6.30
C VAL A 63 11.55 -16.46 -6.11
N GLY A 64 11.60 -17.01 -4.89
CA GLY A 64 12.28 -18.29 -4.63
C GLY A 64 13.82 -18.21 -4.53
N ALA A 65 14.43 -17.07 -4.88
CA ALA A 65 15.88 -16.87 -4.77
C ALA A 65 16.30 -16.36 -3.38
N ARG A 66 17.39 -16.90 -2.83
CA ARG A 66 18.05 -16.35 -1.64
C ARG A 66 19.49 -15.99 -1.96
N GLY A 67 19.94 -14.82 -1.50
CA GLY A 67 21.36 -14.45 -1.56
C GLY A 67 21.94 -14.48 -2.98
N ALA A 68 22.96 -15.32 -3.20
CA ALA A 68 23.69 -15.39 -4.46
C ALA A 68 22.89 -16.02 -5.62
N ASP A 69 21.82 -16.78 -5.33
CA ASP A 69 21.02 -17.49 -6.34
C ASP A 69 20.26 -16.55 -7.28
N ALA A 70 20.06 -15.30 -6.88
CA ALA A 70 19.44 -14.27 -7.71
C ALA A 70 20.40 -13.61 -8.71
N ARG A 71 21.73 -13.84 -8.60
CA ARG A 71 22.73 -13.20 -9.49
C ARG A 71 22.52 -13.50 -10.97
N PRO A 72 22.26 -14.75 -11.40
CA PRO A 72 22.04 -15.06 -12.81
C PRO A 72 20.82 -14.32 -13.38
N LEU A 73 19.73 -14.23 -12.61
CA LEU A 73 18.52 -13.50 -13.02
C LEU A 73 18.77 -11.98 -13.11
N VAL A 74 19.58 -11.40 -12.23
CA VAL A 74 19.95 -9.98 -12.33
C VAL A 74 20.72 -9.70 -13.62
N ALA A 75 21.70 -10.56 -13.95
CA ALA A 75 22.46 -10.45 -15.19
C ALA A 75 21.57 -10.63 -16.43
N GLN A 76 20.66 -11.62 -16.39
CA GLN A 76 19.72 -11.88 -17.47
C GLN A 76 18.77 -10.69 -17.68
N ALA A 77 18.19 -10.15 -16.61
CA ALA A 77 17.30 -8.98 -16.65
C ALA A 77 18.00 -7.76 -17.25
N GLY A 78 19.24 -7.48 -16.85
CA GLY A 78 20.04 -6.40 -17.44
C GLY A 78 20.30 -6.59 -18.93
N SER A 79 20.70 -7.80 -19.35
CA SER A 79 20.97 -8.12 -20.76
C SER A 79 19.73 -7.98 -21.66
N ARG A 80 18.53 -8.21 -21.10
CA ARG A 80 17.23 -8.09 -21.80
C ARG A 80 16.60 -6.70 -21.68
N GLY A 81 17.28 -5.75 -21.03
CA GLY A 81 16.84 -4.36 -20.93
C GLY A 81 15.69 -4.13 -19.94
N ALA A 82 15.57 -4.96 -18.92
CA ALA A 82 14.62 -4.74 -17.83
C ALA A 82 14.82 -3.36 -17.20
N ALA A 83 13.71 -2.74 -16.77
CA ALA A 83 13.74 -1.46 -16.06
C ALA A 83 14.31 -1.63 -14.65
N ALA A 84 13.90 -2.70 -13.95
CA ALA A 84 14.35 -2.99 -12.59
C ALA A 84 14.23 -4.48 -12.24
N VAL A 85 14.97 -4.88 -11.21
CA VAL A 85 14.85 -6.17 -10.52
C VAL A 85 14.48 -5.91 -9.06
N VAL A 86 13.44 -6.58 -8.59
CA VAL A 86 12.93 -6.51 -7.22
C VAL A 86 13.27 -7.80 -6.48
N VAL A 87 13.98 -7.67 -5.36
CA VAL A 87 14.38 -8.78 -4.48
C VAL A 87 13.96 -8.50 -3.04
N LYS A 88 14.03 -9.51 -2.17
CA LYS A 88 13.88 -9.34 -0.72
C LYS A 88 15.07 -8.59 -0.12
N SER A 89 14.82 -7.82 0.94
CA SER A 89 15.86 -7.15 1.72
C SER A 89 16.83 -8.17 2.35
N GLY A 90 18.04 -7.73 2.67
CA GLY A 90 19.12 -8.59 3.17
C GLY A 90 19.93 -9.31 2.10
N VAL A 91 19.65 -9.07 0.81
CA VAL A 91 20.37 -9.67 -0.32
C VAL A 91 21.44 -8.71 -0.87
N ILE A 92 22.69 -9.18 -1.01
CA ILE A 92 23.84 -8.36 -1.45
C ILE A 92 24.08 -8.54 -2.96
N LEU A 93 23.37 -7.75 -3.79
CA LEU A 93 23.41 -7.81 -5.27
C LEU A 93 23.77 -6.48 -5.96
N LYS A 94 24.13 -5.46 -5.20
CA LYS A 94 24.36 -4.10 -5.73
C LYS A 94 25.38 -4.06 -6.88
N GLU A 95 26.52 -4.75 -6.74
CA GLU A 95 27.54 -4.79 -7.80
C GLU A 95 27.07 -5.56 -9.04
N ALA A 96 26.40 -6.70 -8.86
CA ALA A 96 25.83 -7.45 -9.98
C ALA A 96 24.81 -6.62 -10.77
N ALA A 97 23.97 -5.84 -10.08
CA ALA A 97 23.02 -4.94 -10.74
C ALA A 97 23.70 -3.75 -11.44
N ARG A 98 24.80 -3.23 -10.86
CA ARG A 98 25.64 -2.20 -11.48
C ARG A 98 26.23 -2.71 -12.80
N ASP A 99 26.86 -3.88 -12.77
CA ASP A 99 27.50 -4.49 -13.94
C ASP A 99 26.48 -4.81 -15.04
N ALA A 100 25.29 -5.28 -14.65
CA ALA A 100 24.20 -5.58 -15.56
C ALA A 100 23.46 -4.33 -16.06
N GLY A 101 23.72 -3.14 -15.49
CA GLY A 101 23.09 -1.88 -15.88
C GLY A 101 21.58 -1.82 -15.64
N VAL A 102 21.08 -2.54 -14.62
CA VAL A 102 19.66 -2.62 -14.25
C VAL A 102 19.43 -2.03 -12.87
N ALA A 103 18.28 -1.38 -12.64
CA ALA A 103 17.96 -0.90 -11.31
C ALA A 103 17.72 -2.08 -10.36
N LEU A 104 18.28 -2.01 -9.15
CA LEU A 104 18.03 -2.98 -8.08
C LEU A 104 17.18 -2.33 -7.00
N LEU A 105 16.10 -3.01 -6.71
CA LEU A 105 15.03 -2.62 -5.84
C LEU A 105 14.86 -3.69 -4.77
N THR A 106 14.69 -3.30 -3.50
CA THR A 106 14.45 -4.25 -2.40
C THR A 106 13.12 -4.01 -1.73
N VAL A 107 12.39 -5.09 -1.42
CA VAL A 107 11.17 -5.08 -0.60
C VAL A 107 11.43 -5.80 0.71
N ASP A 108 10.60 -5.57 1.73
CA ASP A 108 10.73 -6.21 3.04
C ASP A 108 10.81 -7.75 2.94
N ALA A 109 11.65 -8.36 3.78
CA ALA A 109 11.90 -9.80 3.86
C ALA A 109 10.60 -10.61 4.04
N ASP A 110 9.62 -10.09 4.77
CA ASP A 110 8.36 -10.75 5.13
C ASP A 110 7.20 -10.44 4.18
N ALA A 111 7.36 -9.48 3.25
CA ALA A 111 6.31 -9.11 2.28
C ALA A 111 5.79 -10.31 1.45
N ARG A 112 4.50 -10.37 1.15
CA ARG A 112 4.01 -11.44 0.26
C ARG A 112 4.18 -11.06 -1.21
N TRP A 113 4.74 -11.95 -2.03
CA TRP A 113 5.04 -11.65 -3.43
C TRP A 113 3.83 -11.34 -4.29
N ASP A 114 2.69 -11.99 -4.04
CA ASP A 114 1.41 -11.71 -4.68
C ASP A 114 0.95 -10.27 -4.43
N GLN A 115 1.16 -9.74 -3.22
CA GLN A 115 0.84 -8.36 -2.87
C GLN A 115 1.80 -7.37 -3.52
N VAL A 116 3.11 -7.65 -3.47
CA VAL A 116 4.13 -6.79 -4.13
C VAL A 116 3.83 -6.70 -5.63
N GLN A 117 3.52 -7.83 -6.26
CA GLN A 117 3.14 -7.86 -7.67
C GLN A 117 1.88 -7.03 -7.94
N THR A 118 0.84 -7.21 -7.11
CA THR A 118 -0.42 -6.48 -7.27
C THR A 118 -0.21 -4.97 -7.15
N LEU A 119 0.59 -4.53 -6.18
CA LEU A 119 0.89 -3.11 -6.00
C LEU A 119 1.72 -2.53 -7.14
N LEU A 120 2.80 -3.21 -7.57
CA LEU A 120 3.59 -2.74 -8.70
C LEU A 120 2.74 -2.64 -9.97
N ARG A 121 1.79 -3.58 -10.18
CA ARG A 121 0.82 -3.52 -11.27
C ARG A 121 -0.18 -2.37 -11.11
N ALA A 122 -0.65 -2.11 -9.90
CA ALA A 122 -1.52 -0.96 -9.64
C ALA A 122 -0.79 0.37 -9.90
N GLY A 123 0.50 0.46 -9.58
CA GLY A 123 1.34 1.62 -9.90
C GLY A 123 1.60 1.80 -11.40
N LEU A 124 1.43 0.75 -12.22
CA LEU A 124 1.45 0.84 -13.69
C LEU A 124 0.13 1.34 -14.28
N ALA A 125 -0.99 0.94 -13.69
CA ALA A 125 -2.31 1.34 -14.14
C ALA A 125 -2.54 2.82 -13.79
N THR A 126 -2.61 3.68 -14.80
CA THR A 126 -2.88 5.11 -14.61
C THR A 126 -4.18 5.33 -13.83
N ALA A 127 -4.06 5.83 -12.60
CA ALA A 127 -5.07 6.58 -11.83
C ALA A 127 -6.54 6.12 -11.89
N GLU A 128 -6.83 4.84 -11.71
CA GLU A 128 -8.13 4.41 -11.19
C GLU A 128 -7.96 3.58 -9.90
N PRO A 129 -8.84 3.74 -8.90
CA PRO A 129 -8.74 2.99 -7.66
C PRO A 129 -8.96 1.50 -7.94
N VAL A 130 -7.88 0.72 -7.84
CA VAL A 130 -7.90 -0.74 -7.96
C VAL A 130 -8.57 -1.31 -6.71
N ALA A 131 -9.82 -1.78 -6.84
CA ALA A 131 -10.42 -2.68 -5.86
C ALA A 131 -9.75 -4.05 -5.97
N LEU A 132 -9.21 -4.59 -4.88
CA LEU A 132 -8.58 -5.91 -4.91
C LEU A 132 -9.67 -6.99 -5.12
N PRO A 133 -9.36 -8.11 -5.81
CA PRO A 133 -10.38 -9.09 -6.26
C PRO A 133 -11.18 -9.81 -5.15
N ASN A 134 -10.88 -9.55 -3.87
CA ASN A 134 -11.58 -10.10 -2.70
C ASN A 134 -12.23 -9.01 -1.82
N GLU A 135 -12.33 -7.76 -2.29
CA GLU A 135 -12.82 -6.60 -1.52
C GLU A 135 -14.30 -6.23 -1.81
N THR A 136 -15.14 -7.20 -2.15
CA THR A 136 -16.59 -7.03 -2.20
C THR A 136 -17.21 -7.39 -0.85
N GLY A 137 -16.97 -6.56 0.16
CA GLY A 137 -17.59 -6.68 1.49
C GLY A 137 -18.18 -5.35 1.97
N ASP A 138 -19.23 -5.42 2.80
CA ASP A 138 -19.96 -4.24 3.29
C ASP A 138 -19.05 -3.19 3.95
N LEU A 139 -18.01 -3.62 4.66
CA LEU A 139 -16.99 -2.74 5.25
C LEU A 139 -16.17 -1.94 4.22
N PHE A 140 -15.93 -2.50 3.03
CA PHE A 140 -15.17 -1.82 1.98
C PHE A 140 -16.03 -0.75 1.28
N ALA A 141 -17.30 -1.06 1.01
CA ALA A 141 -18.27 -0.10 0.52
C ALA A 141 -18.50 1.04 1.54
N LEU A 142 -18.55 0.69 2.83
CA LEU A 142 -18.62 1.68 3.91
C LEU A 142 -17.36 2.57 3.93
N ALA A 143 -16.16 2.01 3.83
CA ALA A 143 -14.92 2.78 3.79
C ALA A 143 -14.88 3.76 2.60
N GLN A 144 -15.32 3.35 1.42
CA GLN A 144 -15.45 4.24 0.25
C GLN A 144 -16.46 5.37 0.47
N THR A 145 -17.60 5.05 1.09
CA THR A 145 -18.63 6.05 1.42
C THR A 145 -18.07 7.10 2.38
N ILE A 146 -17.38 6.66 3.45
CA ILE A 146 -16.76 7.58 4.43
C ILE A 146 -15.68 8.43 3.75
N ALA A 147 -14.84 7.85 2.90
CA ALA A 147 -13.80 8.60 2.18
C ALA A 147 -14.42 9.68 1.29
N THR A 148 -15.53 9.37 0.63
CA THR A 148 -16.29 10.31 -0.19
C THR A 148 -16.87 11.47 0.63
N LEU A 149 -17.47 11.16 1.78
CA LEU A 149 -18.12 12.16 2.65
C LEU A 149 -17.11 13.06 3.36
N THR A 150 -15.99 12.49 3.82
CA THR A 150 -14.99 13.21 4.63
C THR A 150 -13.90 13.86 3.78
N GLY A 151 -13.70 13.39 2.55
CA GLY A 151 -12.56 13.76 1.72
C GLY A 151 -11.21 13.23 2.23
N GLY A 152 -11.23 12.39 3.26
CA GLY A 152 -10.07 11.77 3.89
C GLY A 152 -9.86 10.32 3.48
N SER A 153 -8.69 9.78 3.77
CA SER A 153 -8.41 8.35 3.59
C SER A 153 -8.80 7.57 4.83
N VAL A 154 -9.39 6.40 4.64
CA VAL A 154 -10.13 5.66 5.66
C VAL A 154 -9.48 4.30 5.91
N SER A 155 -9.30 3.94 7.17
CA SER A 155 -9.03 2.54 7.58
C SER A 155 -10.02 2.09 8.64
N ILE A 156 -10.48 0.84 8.50
CA ILE A 156 -11.26 0.13 9.50
C ILE A 156 -10.39 -1.01 10.00
N GLU A 157 -10.16 -1.10 11.30
CA GLU A 157 -9.18 -1.97 11.93
C GLU A 157 -9.79 -2.79 13.06
N ASP A 158 -9.25 -3.98 13.33
CA ASP A 158 -9.58 -4.74 14.55
C ASP A 158 -8.78 -4.28 15.78
N VAL A 159 -9.03 -4.89 16.94
CA VAL A 159 -8.33 -4.58 18.20
C VAL A 159 -6.81 -4.79 18.16
N GLY A 160 -6.29 -5.56 17.19
CA GLY A 160 -4.86 -5.76 16.96
C GLY A 160 -4.24 -4.71 16.05
N SER A 161 -4.99 -3.67 15.69
CA SER A 161 -4.66 -2.72 14.62
C SER A 161 -4.54 -3.40 13.25
N ARG A 162 -5.24 -4.52 13.04
CA ARG A 162 -5.26 -5.19 11.75
C ARG A 162 -6.28 -4.53 10.83
N VAL A 163 -5.88 -4.07 9.65
CA VAL A 163 -6.79 -3.49 8.65
C VAL A 163 -7.78 -4.54 8.14
N LEU A 164 -9.07 -4.24 8.29
CA LEU A 164 -10.22 -5.01 7.84
C LEU A 164 -10.79 -4.48 6.51
N ALA A 165 -10.82 -3.16 6.36
CA ALA A 165 -11.23 -2.47 5.14
C ALA A 165 -10.56 -1.08 5.05
N TYR A 166 -10.50 -0.55 3.84
CA TYR A 166 -9.78 0.68 3.56
C TYR A 166 -10.33 1.39 2.33
N SER A 167 -10.19 2.71 2.28
CA SER A 167 -10.39 3.51 1.06
C SER A 167 -9.43 4.68 1.05
N ALA A 168 -8.82 4.99 -0.09
CA ALA A 168 -7.95 6.14 -0.24
C ALA A 168 -8.47 7.18 -1.20
N VAL A 169 -8.13 8.42 -0.89
CA VAL A 169 -8.21 9.53 -1.83
C VAL A 169 -6.88 9.61 -2.60
N ALA A 170 -6.99 9.69 -3.93
CA ALA A 170 -5.84 9.77 -4.83
C ALA A 170 -5.05 11.07 -4.64
N GLY A 171 -3.73 11.01 -4.82
CA GLY A 171 -2.88 12.19 -4.98
C GLY A 171 -1.64 12.23 -4.10
N GLU A 172 -1.66 11.71 -2.87
CA GLU A 172 -0.47 11.72 -2.01
C GLU A 172 -0.50 10.55 -1.02
N VAL A 173 0.42 9.59 -1.22
CA VAL A 173 0.61 8.43 -0.36
C VAL A 173 1.43 8.88 0.85
N ASP A 174 0.84 8.80 2.04
CA ASP A 174 1.60 8.84 3.29
C ASP A 174 2.35 7.49 3.43
N ASP A 175 3.67 7.58 3.57
CA ASP A 175 4.65 6.51 3.71
C ASP A 175 4.33 5.54 4.88
N LEU A 176 3.60 6.02 5.88
CA LEU A 176 3.10 5.22 7.00
C LEU A 176 1.87 4.37 6.61
N ARG A 177 1.05 4.88 5.68
CA ARG A 177 -0.25 4.33 5.26
C ARG A 177 -0.10 3.08 4.43
N LEU A 178 0.89 3.04 3.55
CA LEU A 178 1.13 1.89 2.70
C LEU A 178 1.67 0.69 3.48
N ARG A 179 2.50 0.93 4.52
CA ARG A 179 3.00 -0.10 5.42
C ARG A 179 1.86 -0.81 6.16
N SER A 180 0.83 -0.07 6.57
CA SER A 180 -0.40 -0.63 7.17
C SER A 180 -1.20 -1.51 6.21
N ILE A 181 -1.30 -1.14 4.94
CA ILE A 181 -2.06 -1.88 3.92
C ILE A 181 -1.35 -3.19 3.56
N LEU A 182 -0.01 -3.15 3.47
CA LEU A 182 0.83 -4.30 3.11
C LEU A 182 1.08 -5.29 4.26
N GLY A 183 1.40 -4.78 5.45
CA GLY A 183 1.59 -5.60 6.66
C GLY A 183 0.28 -5.92 7.37
N ARG A 184 -0.85 -5.44 6.84
CA ARG A 184 -2.15 -5.36 7.51
C ARG A 184 -2.12 -4.65 8.87
N ARG A 185 -1.04 -3.96 9.25
CA ARG A 185 -0.88 -3.27 10.54
C ARG A 185 0.11 -2.13 10.40
N GLY A 186 -0.14 -1.00 11.07
CA GLY A 186 0.75 0.16 11.01
C GLY A 186 2.14 -0.08 11.61
N PRO A 187 3.15 0.74 11.25
CA PRO A 187 4.51 0.61 11.77
C PRO A 187 4.54 0.65 13.30
N GLU A 188 5.30 -0.24 13.92
CA GLU A 188 5.31 -0.40 15.39
C GLU A 188 5.70 0.88 16.13
N SER A 189 6.64 1.66 15.57
CA SER A 189 7.05 2.96 16.12
C SER A 189 5.89 3.97 16.16
N TYR A 190 5.04 4.00 15.15
CA TYR A 190 3.86 4.85 15.14
C TYR A 190 2.78 4.36 16.10
N LEU A 191 2.55 3.04 16.16
CA LEU A 191 1.63 2.46 17.14
C LEU A 191 2.10 2.73 18.57
N ALA A 192 3.41 2.80 18.82
CA ALA A 192 3.97 3.18 20.11
C ALA A 192 3.67 4.64 20.47
N LEU A 193 3.83 5.57 19.53
CA LEU A 193 3.47 6.98 19.72
C LEU A 193 1.97 7.15 20.05
N LEU A 194 1.08 6.48 19.31
CA LEU A 194 -0.35 6.51 19.60
C LEU A 194 -0.71 5.97 20.99
N ARG A 195 0.07 5.00 21.51
CA ARG A 195 -0.07 4.54 22.90
C ARG A 195 0.40 5.58 23.90
N GLU A 196 1.56 6.18 23.64
CA GLU A 196 2.12 7.24 24.49
C GLU A 196 1.20 8.47 24.57
N TRP A 197 0.57 8.83 23.46
CA TRP A 197 -0.41 9.91 23.38
C TRP A 197 -1.78 9.55 23.98
N GLY A 198 -1.99 8.33 24.46
CA GLY A 198 -3.25 7.91 25.09
C GLY A 198 -4.42 7.68 24.12
N VAL A 199 -4.18 7.72 22.80
CA VAL A 199 -5.23 7.62 21.78
C VAL A 199 -6.02 6.32 21.91
N TYR A 200 -5.35 5.19 22.17
CA TYR A 200 -6.02 3.91 22.37
C TYR A 200 -6.85 3.83 23.65
N ASP A 201 -6.52 4.63 24.67
CA ASP A 201 -7.30 4.68 25.90
C ASP A 201 -8.60 5.46 25.67
N GLU A 202 -8.53 6.56 24.92
CA GLU A 202 -9.71 7.32 24.49
C GLU A 202 -10.63 6.52 23.58
N LEU A 203 -10.08 5.71 22.66
CA LEU A 203 -10.86 4.87 21.74
C LEU A 203 -11.69 3.78 22.45
N ARG A 204 -11.47 3.52 23.75
CA ARG A 204 -12.33 2.63 24.54
C ARG A 204 -13.65 3.27 24.97
N GLN A 205 -13.78 4.59 24.79
CA GLN A 205 -15.01 5.31 25.08
C GLN A 205 -15.95 5.22 23.87
N PRO A 206 -17.18 4.71 24.03
CA PRO A 206 -18.13 4.61 22.92
C PRO A 206 -18.57 6.00 22.44
N ASP A 207 -18.82 6.13 21.14
CA ASP A 207 -19.26 7.36 20.47
C ASP A 207 -18.30 8.58 20.65
N HIS A 208 -17.07 8.37 21.17
CA HIS A 208 -16.05 9.41 21.32
C HIS A 208 -15.12 9.47 20.12
N VAL A 209 -15.05 10.63 19.46
CA VAL A 209 -14.14 10.88 18.33
C VAL A 209 -12.84 11.50 18.84
N VAL A 210 -11.74 10.79 18.64
CA VAL A 210 -10.39 11.24 19.00
C VAL A 210 -9.80 12.00 17.83
N THR A 211 -9.24 13.18 18.09
CA THR A 211 -8.45 13.93 17.10
C THR A 211 -6.97 13.72 17.39
N VAL A 212 -6.25 13.16 16.42
CA VAL A 212 -4.79 13.11 16.42
C VAL A 212 -4.30 14.28 15.57
N PRO A 213 -3.59 15.27 16.15
CA PRO A 213 -3.06 16.39 15.39
C PRO A 213 -1.98 15.94 14.39
N ASP A 214 -1.66 16.81 13.43
CA ASP A 214 -0.49 16.60 12.59
C ASP A 214 0.81 16.83 13.39
N HIS A 215 1.82 16.04 13.04
CA HIS A 215 3.20 16.17 13.51
C HIS A 215 4.12 16.16 12.29
N PRO A 216 4.28 17.31 11.60
CA PRO A 216 5.07 17.41 10.37
C PRO A 216 6.51 16.90 10.52
N GLU A 217 7.11 17.11 11.70
CA GLU A 217 8.46 16.64 12.06
C GLU A 217 8.58 15.11 12.11
N LEU A 218 7.46 14.41 12.27
CA LEU A 218 7.35 12.95 12.26
C LEU A 218 6.70 12.43 10.98
N GLY A 219 6.34 13.30 10.03
CA GLY A 219 5.59 12.95 8.83
C GLY A 219 4.16 12.50 9.08
N ILE A 220 3.58 12.80 10.25
CA ILE A 220 2.23 12.36 10.63
C ILE A 220 1.25 13.47 10.24
N ARG A 221 0.21 13.12 9.48
CA ARG A 221 -0.90 14.02 9.19
C ARG A 221 -2.01 13.90 10.23
N ARG A 222 -2.83 14.95 10.34
CA ARG A 222 -4.01 14.99 11.19
C ARG A 222 -4.96 13.84 10.87
N ARG A 223 -5.52 13.24 11.92
CA ARG A 223 -6.47 12.11 11.84
C ARG A 223 -7.62 12.30 12.81
N LEU A 224 -8.78 11.79 12.41
CA LEU A 224 -9.90 11.50 13.30
C LEU A 224 -9.98 9.99 13.50
N ALA A 225 -10.33 9.55 14.70
CA ALA A 225 -10.46 8.15 15.03
C ALA A 225 -11.66 7.92 15.95
N ILE A 226 -12.30 6.76 15.84
CA ILE A 226 -13.40 6.34 16.72
C ILE A 226 -13.34 4.84 16.99
N GLY A 227 -13.67 4.44 18.21
CA GLY A 227 -13.74 3.02 18.58
C GLY A 227 -15.01 2.34 18.05
N LEU A 228 -14.87 1.13 17.52
CA LEU A 228 -16.01 0.29 17.13
C LEU A 228 -16.44 -0.55 18.33
N HIS A 229 -17.71 -0.47 18.73
CA HIS A 229 -18.18 -1.10 19.97
C HIS A 229 -19.44 -1.95 19.74
N ALA A 230 -19.51 -3.11 20.38
CA ALA A 230 -20.73 -3.90 20.51
C ALA A 230 -20.78 -4.61 21.86
N GLY A 231 -21.96 -4.62 22.52
CA GLY A 231 -22.15 -5.30 23.80
C GLY A 231 -21.20 -4.83 24.91
N GLY A 232 -20.82 -3.55 24.92
CA GLY A 232 -19.90 -2.97 25.91
C GLY A 232 -18.42 -3.32 25.69
N ARG A 233 -18.07 -3.97 24.58
CA ARG A 233 -16.69 -4.31 24.22
C ARG A 233 -16.26 -3.57 22.96
N GLN A 234 -15.01 -3.10 22.94
CA GLN A 234 -14.38 -2.59 21.72
C GLN A 234 -14.01 -3.75 20.79
N LEU A 235 -14.43 -3.66 19.55
CA LEU A 235 -14.16 -4.62 18.47
C LEU A 235 -13.03 -4.18 17.55
N GLY A 236 -12.73 -2.87 17.52
CA GLY A 236 -11.78 -2.29 16.60
C GLY A 236 -11.81 -0.75 16.62
N SER A 237 -11.35 -0.16 15.52
CA SER A 237 -11.30 1.29 15.33
C SER A 237 -11.51 1.69 13.87
N LEU A 238 -12.13 2.85 13.66
CA LEU A 238 -12.25 3.51 12.37
C LEU A 238 -11.40 4.78 12.40
N TRP A 239 -10.60 4.99 11.35
CA TRP A 239 -9.69 6.12 11.20
C TRP A 239 -9.98 6.87 9.91
N VAL A 240 -9.86 8.20 9.95
CA VAL A 240 -9.90 9.07 8.78
C VAL A 240 -8.73 10.04 8.84
N GLN A 241 -7.88 9.99 7.82
CA GLN A 241 -6.69 10.81 7.71
C GLN A 241 -6.86 11.90 6.65
N GLU A 242 -6.37 13.10 6.94
CA GLU A 242 -6.26 14.19 5.98
C GLU A 242 -5.32 13.87 4.81
N GLY A 243 -5.79 14.16 3.60
CA GLY A 243 -4.99 14.14 2.37
C GLY A 243 -4.40 15.51 2.06
N GLY A 244 -4.33 15.87 0.77
CA GLY A 244 -3.92 17.22 0.34
C GLY A 244 -4.95 18.33 0.62
N ARG A 245 -6.09 18.00 1.21
CA ARG A 245 -7.15 18.93 1.63
C ARG A 245 -7.58 18.58 3.06
N THR A 246 -8.01 19.60 3.80
CA THR A 246 -8.64 19.46 5.12
C THR A 246 -9.87 18.56 5.05
N LEU A 247 -10.16 17.82 6.12
CA LEU A 247 -11.40 17.03 6.18
C LEU A 247 -12.63 17.93 6.06
N ALA A 248 -13.68 17.40 5.44
CA ALA A 248 -14.97 18.07 5.33
C ALA A 248 -15.56 18.40 6.72
N GLU A 249 -16.28 19.52 6.81
CA GLU A 249 -17.11 19.83 7.96
C GLU A 249 -18.13 18.69 8.18
N GLY A 250 -18.37 18.30 9.44
CA GLY A 250 -19.25 17.17 9.74
C GLY A 250 -18.55 15.80 9.77
N SER A 251 -17.22 15.73 9.57
CA SER A 251 -16.51 14.45 9.54
C SER A 251 -16.64 13.66 10.85
N ALA A 252 -16.67 14.32 12.01
CA ALA A 252 -16.82 13.65 13.30
C ALA A 252 -18.18 12.93 13.41
N GLU A 253 -19.25 13.57 12.94
CA GLU A 253 -20.61 13.03 12.90
C GLU A 253 -20.70 11.84 11.95
N VAL A 254 -20.02 11.90 10.81
CA VAL A 254 -19.88 10.77 9.88
C VAL A 254 -19.22 9.59 10.57
N LEU A 255 -18.14 9.79 11.33
CA LEU A 255 -17.46 8.73 12.08
C LEU A 255 -18.37 8.05 13.09
N VAL A 256 -19.18 8.81 13.85
CA VAL A 256 -20.12 8.25 14.83
C VAL A 256 -21.16 7.34 14.16
N GLY A 257 -21.77 7.79 13.07
CA GLY A 257 -22.73 6.97 12.32
C GLY A 257 -22.08 5.72 11.71
N ALA A 258 -20.92 5.89 11.08
CA ALA A 258 -20.18 4.82 10.44
C ALA A 258 -19.66 3.76 11.43
N ALA A 259 -19.24 4.16 12.63
CA ALA A 259 -18.76 3.24 13.66
C ALA A 259 -19.81 2.20 14.05
N ARG A 260 -21.09 2.61 14.08
CA ARG A 260 -22.22 1.71 14.40
C ARG A 260 -22.45 0.67 13.31
N LEU A 261 -22.40 1.09 12.05
CA LEU A 261 -22.53 0.20 10.89
C LEU A 261 -21.36 -0.78 10.83
N ALA A 262 -20.13 -0.29 10.96
CA ALA A 262 -18.93 -1.13 10.96
C ALA A 262 -18.93 -2.15 12.10
N ALA A 263 -19.39 -1.77 13.31
CA ALA A 263 -19.51 -2.70 14.42
C ALA A 263 -20.49 -3.86 14.15
N GLN A 264 -21.62 -3.58 13.46
CA GLN A 264 -22.59 -4.62 13.09
C GLN A 264 -21.98 -5.63 12.12
N ASP A 265 -21.27 -5.16 11.09
CA ASP A 265 -20.61 -6.02 10.11
C ASP A 265 -19.51 -6.89 10.73
N VAL A 266 -18.69 -6.32 11.62
CA VAL A 266 -17.63 -7.06 12.33
C VAL A 266 -18.23 -8.19 13.18
N VAL A 267 -19.36 -7.95 13.85
CA VAL A 267 -20.08 -8.99 14.61
C VAL A 267 -20.65 -10.07 13.68
N ALA A 268 -21.26 -9.68 12.55
CA ALA A 268 -21.84 -10.62 11.60
C ALA A 268 -20.78 -11.58 11.00
N GLN A 269 -19.60 -11.06 10.66
CA GLN A 269 -18.49 -11.86 10.13
C GLN A 269 -17.94 -12.87 11.15
N ALA A 270 -17.85 -12.49 12.43
CA ALA A 270 -17.41 -13.39 13.50
C ALA A 270 -18.35 -14.61 13.68
N HIS A 271 -19.67 -14.40 13.55
CA HIS A 271 -20.65 -15.48 13.60
C HIS A 271 -20.66 -16.35 12.33
N GLY A 272 -20.45 -15.77 11.15
CA GLY A 272 -20.40 -16.50 9.88
C GLY A 272 -19.15 -17.38 9.69
N ALA A 273 -18.03 -17.03 10.32
CA ALA A 273 -16.81 -17.84 10.31
C ALA A 273 -16.93 -19.11 11.17
N THR A 274 -17.77 -19.07 12.21
CA THR A 274 -17.97 -20.19 13.15
C THR A 274 -18.90 -21.27 12.58
N SER A 275 -19.78 -20.94 11.63
CA SER A 275 -20.75 -21.87 11.05
C SER A 275 -20.27 -22.65 9.82
N ARG A 276 -19.13 -22.29 9.22
CA ARG A 276 -18.53 -23.02 8.07
C ARG A 276 -17.48 -24.07 8.47
N GLY A 277 -17.23 -24.23 9.78
CA GLY A 277 -16.24 -25.15 10.34
C GLY A 277 -16.83 -26.33 11.11
N SER A 278 -18.13 -26.62 10.98
CA SER A 278 -18.80 -27.80 11.57
C SER A 278 -19.36 -28.71 10.50
#